data_AF-K9VCL1-F1
#
_entry.id   AF-K9VCL1-F1
#
_cell.length_a   1.000
_cell.length_b   1.000
_cell.length_c   1.000
_cell.angle_alpha   90.00
_cell.angle_beta   90.00
_cell.angle_gamma   90.00
#
_symmetry.space_group_name_H-M   'P 1'
#
loop_
_entity.id
_entity.type
_entity.pdbx_description
1 polymer ?
#
loop_
_entity_poly.entity_id
_entity_poly.type
_entity_poly.pdbx_seq_one_letter_code
_entity_poly.pdbx_strand_id
1 'polypeptide(L)'
;MAYWSKITYEKSTYIIDLDTISAFSSELDNKRLTFWLPNSSQPIILNPQGNYEAYKQVLDYLKKTIDRNSRGSWIKIHYDRKEFAIDMSRISSFACEQNGRLSFCLPDSATNIIILRQSNPETYQEIQEYIKNTTGQSLP
;
A
#
# COMPACT_ATOMS: atom_id res chain seq x y z
N MET A 1 -8.44 15.50 -4.42
CA MET A 1 -9.73 15.66 -5.11
C MET A 1 -10.27 14.26 -5.19
N ALA A 2 -11.38 13.97 -4.52
CA ALA A 2 -11.85 12.59 -4.35
C ALA A 2 -11.93 11.82 -5.69
N TYR A 3 -11.39 10.61 -5.72
CA TYR A 3 -11.35 9.73 -6.87
C TYR A 3 -12.40 8.62 -6.70
N TRP A 4 -13.67 9.00 -6.86
CA TRP A 4 -14.78 8.08 -6.71
C TRP A 4 -14.86 7.06 -7.84
N SER A 5 -14.89 5.78 -7.47
CA SER A 5 -14.93 4.64 -8.37
C SER A 5 -16.08 3.70 -7.99
N LYS A 6 -16.87 3.29 -8.99
CA LYS A 6 -17.92 2.27 -8.81
C LYS A 6 -17.33 0.89 -9.14
N ILE A 7 -17.33 -0.02 -8.18
CA ILE A 7 -16.72 -1.34 -8.31
C ILE A 7 -17.75 -2.40 -7.91
N THR A 8 -18.07 -3.31 -8.83
CA THR A 8 -18.85 -4.51 -8.51
C THR A 8 -17.88 -5.61 -8.10
N TYR A 9 -18.00 -6.07 -6.86
CA TYR A 9 -17.19 -7.16 -6.32
C TYR A 9 -18.10 -8.13 -5.58
N GLU A 10 -17.97 -9.41 -5.91
CA GLU A 10 -18.90 -10.47 -5.50
C GLU A 10 -20.36 -10.12 -5.87
N LYS A 11 -21.24 -9.95 -4.87
CA LYS A 11 -22.66 -9.62 -5.04
C LYS A 11 -22.99 -8.17 -4.69
N SER A 12 -21.98 -7.36 -4.40
CA SER A 12 -22.13 -6.00 -3.90
C SER A 12 -21.57 -4.99 -4.89
N THR A 13 -22.23 -3.84 -4.96
CA THR A 13 -21.71 -2.66 -5.66
C THR A 13 -21.15 -1.71 -4.63
N TYR A 14 -19.87 -1.40 -4.76
CA TYR A 14 -19.16 -0.45 -3.91
C TYR A 14 -18.98 0.88 -4.65
N ILE A 15 -19.12 1.98 -3.93
CA ILE A 15 -18.72 3.31 -4.38
C ILE A 15 -17.61 3.76 -3.44
N ILE A 16 -16.38 3.79 -3.95
CA ILE A 16 -15.16 3.90 -3.14
C ILE A 16 -14.40 5.13 -3.61
N ASP A 17 -13.99 6.00 -2.67
CA ASP A 17 -13.00 7.03 -2.95
C ASP A 17 -11.60 6.43 -2.86
N LEU A 18 -10.91 6.30 -4.00
CA LEU A 18 -9.58 5.69 -4.02
C LEU A 18 -8.53 6.52 -3.26
N ASP A 19 -8.76 7.82 -3.02
CA ASP A 19 -7.89 8.66 -2.18
C ASP A 19 -7.91 8.24 -0.70
N THR A 20 -8.90 7.42 -0.29
CA THR A 20 -9.02 6.90 1.08
C THR A 20 -8.28 5.58 1.28
N ILE A 21 -7.84 4.92 0.21
CA ILE A 21 -7.14 3.64 0.27
C ILE A 21 -5.67 3.88 0.61
N SER A 22 -5.21 3.25 1.68
CA SER A 22 -3.86 3.43 2.24
C SER A 22 -2.82 2.49 1.64
N ALA A 23 -3.23 1.35 1.08
CA ALA A 23 -2.33 0.37 0.51
C ALA A 23 -2.99 -0.46 -0.59
N PHE A 24 -2.17 -0.83 -1.57
CA PHE A 24 -2.50 -1.76 -2.65
C PHE A 24 -1.43 -2.83 -2.72
N SER A 25 -1.82 -4.08 -3.00
CA SER A 25 -0.89 -5.18 -3.28
C SER A 25 -1.18 -5.78 -4.64
N SER A 26 -0.13 -6.09 -5.39
CA SER A 26 -0.18 -6.70 -6.71
C SER A 26 0.59 -8.01 -6.72
N GLU A 27 -0.06 -9.10 -7.13
CA GLU A 27 0.60 -10.36 -7.46
C GLU A 27 1.08 -10.30 -8.92
N LEU A 28 2.40 -10.24 -9.11
CA LEU A 28 3.02 -10.11 -10.43
C LEU A 28 2.67 -11.28 -11.37
N ASP A 29 2.56 -12.50 -10.83
CA ASP A 29 2.31 -13.72 -11.60
C ASP A 29 0.86 -13.82 -12.09
N ASN A 30 -0.11 -13.37 -11.29
CA ASN A 30 -1.54 -13.61 -11.52
C ASN A 30 -2.35 -12.35 -11.84
N LYS A 31 -1.69 -11.17 -11.91
CA LYS A 31 -2.34 -9.88 -12.14
C LYS A 31 -3.53 -9.63 -11.20
N ARG A 32 -3.37 -10.05 -9.93
CA ARG A 32 -4.36 -9.81 -8.88
C ARG A 32 -3.96 -8.55 -8.14
N LEU A 33 -4.85 -7.56 -8.17
CA LEU A 33 -4.73 -6.32 -7.42
C LEU A 33 -5.67 -6.38 -6.23
N THR A 34 -5.13 -6.25 -5.03
CA THR A 34 -5.90 -6.25 -3.79
C THR A 34 -5.73 -4.91 -3.08
N PHE A 35 -6.81 -4.40 -2.52
CA PHE A 35 -6.78 -3.30 -1.58
C PHE A 35 -7.85 -3.51 -0.50
N TRP A 36 -7.76 -2.77 0.60
CA TRP A 36 -8.64 -2.95 1.75
C TRP A 36 -9.50 -1.72 1.97
N LEU A 37 -10.79 -1.95 2.20
CA LEU A 37 -11.73 -0.88 2.50
C LEU A 37 -11.46 -0.29 3.88
N PRO A 38 -11.43 1.05 4.02
CA PRO A 38 -11.20 1.70 5.30
C PRO A 38 -12.19 1.27 6.38
N ASN A 39 -11.71 1.11 7.61
CA ASN A 39 -12.47 0.74 8.82
C ASN A 39 -13.07 -0.68 8.85
N SER A 40 -13.36 -1.31 7.71
CA SER A 40 -13.91 -2.67 7.66
C SER A 40 -12.85 -3.74 7.45
N SER A 41 -11.67 -3.33 6.98
CA SER A 41 -10.58 -4.20 6.56
C SER A 41 -10.97 -5.23 5.50
N GLN A 42 -12.11 -5.02 4.83
CA GLN A 42 -12.63 -5.90 3.80
C GLN A 42 -11.72 -5.81 2.56
N PRO A 43 -11.10 -6.92 2.11
CA PRO A 43 -10.33 -6.91 0.87
C PRO A 43 -11.27 -6.84 -0.34
N ILE A 44 -10.88 -6.04 -1.32
CA ILE A 44 -11.42 -6.04 -2.68
C ILE A 44 -10.32 -6.56 -3.60
N ILE A 45 -10.61 -7.64 -4.32
CA ILE A 45 -9.66 -8.33 -5.20
C ILE A 45 -10.11 -8.14 -6.65
N LEU A 46 -9.29 -7.45 -7.42
CA LEU A 46 -9.50 -7.19 -8.84
C LEU A 46 -8.53 -8.01 -9.69
N ASN A 47 -9.00 -8.49 -10.83
CA ASN A 47 -8.19 -9.13 -11.85
C ASN A 47 -8.77 -8.84 -13.25
N PRO A 48 -7.96 -8.94 -14.31
CA PRO A 48 -8.43 -8.68 -15.67
C PRO A 48 -9.57 -9.57 -16.17
N GLN A 49 -9.77 -10.76 -15.57
CA GLN A 49 -10.72 -11.77 -16.06
C GLN A 49 -12.15 -11.52 -15.55
N GLY A 50 -12.29 -11.10 -14.30
CA GLY A 50 -13.60 -10.91 -13.64
C GLY A 50 -14.09 -9.46 -13.61
N ASN A 51 -13.18 -8.49 -13.58
CA ASN A 51 -13.52 -7.08 -13.34
C ASN A 51 -12.52 -6.15 -14.04
N TYR A 52 -12.35 -6.33 -15.35
CA TYR A 52 -11.39 -5.61 -16.18
C TYR A 52 -11.48 -4.08 -16.06
N GLU A 53 -12.67 -3.49 -16.12
CA GLU A 53 -12.84 -2.03 -16.06
C GLU A 53 -12.40 -1.47 -14.71
N ALA A 54 -12.87 -2.06 -13.62
CA ALA A 54 -12.47 -1.67 -12.27
C ALA A 54 -10.96 -1.87 -12.06
N TYR A 55 -10.43 -3.01 -12.51
CA TYR A 55 -9.00 -3.31 -12.44
C TYR A 55 -8.16 -2.23 -13.15
N LYS A 56 -8.54 -1.88 -14.39
CA LYS A 56 -7.86 -0.84 -15.17
C LYS A 56 -7.98 0.54 -14.52
N GLN A 57 -9.16 0.89 -14.01
CA GLN A 57 -9.39 2.16 -13.33
C GLN A 57 -8.48 2.32 -12.10
N VAL A 58 -8.37 1.29 -11.26
CA VAL A 58 -7.50 1.34 -10.09
C VAL A 58 -6.02 1.36 -10.48
N LEU A 59 -5.59 0.65 -11.53
CA LEU A 59 -4.22 0.75 -12.04
C LEU A 59 -3.89 2.16 -12.57
N ASP A 60 -4.81 2.77 -13.32
CA ASP A 60 -4.63 4.13 -13.84
C ASP A 60 -4.56 5.16 -12.70
N TYR A 61 -5.36 4.97 -11.65
CA TYR A 61 -5.25 5.74 -10.41
C TYR A 61 -3.88 5.58 -9.76
N LEU A 62 -3.46 4.34 -9.50
CA LEU A 62 -2.16 4.04 -8.89
C LEU A 62 -1.00 4.67 -9.64
N LYS A 63 -0.99 4.54 -10.97
CA LYS A 63 0.04 5.16 -11.82
C LYS A 63 0.07 6.67 -11.61
N LYS A 64 -1.08 7.34 -11.66
CA LYS A 64 -1.16 8.79 -11.44
C LYS A 64 -0.73 9.20 -10.03
N THR A 65 -1.11 8.42 -9.01
CA THR A 65 -0.80 8.73 -7.61
C THR A 65 0.70 8.59 -7.32
N ILE A 66 1.31 7.53 -7.85
CA ILE A 66 2.75 7.29 -7.71
C ILE A 66 3.55 8.30 -8.55
N ASP A 67 3.14 8.59 -9.78
CA ASP A 67 3.81 9.58 -10.64
C ASP A 67 3.72 11.00 -10.05
N ARG A 68 2.63 11.31 -9.33
CA ARG A 68 2.41 12.60 -8.65
C ARG A 68 2.93 12.65 -7.22
N ASN A 69 3.68 11.64 -6.78
CA ASN A 69 4.21 11.49 -5.42
C ASN A 69 5.31 12.52 -5.08
N SER A 70 5.00 13.80 -5.29
CA SER A 70 5.84 14.97 -5.03
C SER A 70 6.18 15.17 -3.55
N ARG A 71 5.46 14.50 -2.65
CA ARG A 71 5.72 14.52 -1.20
C ARG A 71 6.39 13.26 -0.68
N GLY A 72 6.70 12.28 -1.54
CA GLY A 72 7.38 11.03 -1.14
C GLY A 72 6.63 10.21 -0.09
N SER A 73 5.31 10.34 0.00
CA SER A 73 4.53 9.58 0.99
C SER A 73 4.22 8.17 0.49
N TRP A 74 4.16 7.95 -0.82
CA TRP A 74 3.95 6.62 -1.38
C TRP A 74 5.28 5.87 -1.57
N ILE A 75 5.36 4.63 -1.08
CA ILE A 75 6.50 3.75 -1.26
C ILE A 75 6.09 2.46 -1.96
N LYS A 76 6.98 1.91 -2.78
CA LYS A 76 6.83 0.57 -3.37
C LYS A 76 7.72 -0.43 -2.64
N ILE A 77 7.14 -1.55 -2.24
CA ILE A 77 7.82 -2.58 -1.46
C ILE A 77 7.56 -3.95 -2.05
N HIS A 78 8.61 -4.74 -2.27
CA HIS A 78 8.49 -6.15 -2.60
C HIS A 78 8.48 -6.97 -1.31
N TYR A 79 7.36 -7.63 -1.02
CA TYR A 79 7.18 -8.43 0.20
C TYR A 79 6.28 -9.62 -0.09
N ASP A 80 6.67 -10.81 0.41
CA ASP A 80 5.91 -12.06 0.26
C ASP A 80 5.41 -12.33 -1.18
N ARG A 81 6.32 -12.24 -2.15
CA ARG A 81 6.05 -12.41 -3.61
C ARG A 81 5.03 -11.43 -4.20
N LYS A 82 4.70 -10.36 -3.49
CA LYS A 82 3.82 -9.28 -3.94
C LYS A 82 4.58 -7.97 -4.01
N GLU A 83 4.15 -7.09 -4.91
CA GLU A 83 4.53 -5.68 -4.88
C GLU A 83 3.42 -4.94 -4.13
N PHE A 84 3.81 -4.16 -3.11
CA PHE A 84 2.92 -3.27 -2.38
C PHE A 84 3.19 -1.83 -2.76
N ALA A 85 2.13 -1.05 -2.99
CA ALA A 85 2.18 0.41 -3.03
C ALA A 85 1.47 0.94 -1.78
N ILE A 86 2.19 1.65 -0.93
CA ILE A 86 1.74 2.00 0.44
C ILE A 86 1.89 3.50 0.65
N ASP A 87 0.83 4.15 1.15
CA ASP A 87 0.89 5.53 1.64
C ASP A 87 1.43 5.56 3.08
N MET A 88 2.71 5.90 3.22
CA MET A 88 3.40 6.02 4.50
C MET A 88 2.76 7.07 5.42
N SER A 89 2.03 8.05 4.88
CA SER A 89 1.31 9.06 5.68
C SER A 89 0.13 8.49 6.47
N ARG A 90 -0.33 7.29 6.09
CA ARG A 90 -1.41 6.57 6.77
C ARG A 90 -0.90 5.59 7.82
N ILE A 91 0.41 5.34 7.89
CA ILE A 91 1.00 4.43 8.88
C ILE A 91 1.05 5.12 10.24
N SER A 92 0.42 4.48 11.24
CA SER A 92 0.34 5.03 12.60
C SER A 92 1.48 4.62 13.52
N SER A 93 2.23 3.57 13.18
CA SER A 93 3.28 3.03 14.04
C SER A 93 4.34 2.27 13.24
N PHE A 94 5.60 2.46 13.64
CA PHE A 94 6.74 1.69 13.17
C PHE A 94 7.42 1.03 14.38
N ALA A 95 7.92 -0.19 14.20
CA ALA A 95 8.69 -0.91 15.20
C ALA A 95 10.03 -1.35 14.61
N CYS A 96 11.12 -1.17 15.35
CA CYS A 96 12.45 -1.67 14.99
C CYS A 96 12.98 -2.54 16.12
N GLU A 97 13.32 -3.79 15.80
CA GLU A 97 13.99 -4.71 16.72
C GLU A 97 15.51 -4.47 16.72
N GLN A 98 16.20 -4.93 17.77
CA GLN A 98 17.66 -4.75 17.92
C GLN A 98 18.50 -5.36 16.77
N ASN A 99 17.95 -6.34 16.06
CA ASN A 99 18.58 -6.98 14.89
C ASN A 99 18.43 -6.15 13.60
N GLY A 100 17.83 -4.96 13.64
CA GLY A 100 17.57 -4.12 12.47
C GLY A 100 16.38 -4.57 11.64
N ARG A 101 15.46 -5.34 12.23
CA ARG A 101 14.17 -5.72 11.62
C ARG A 101 13.17 -4.60 11.84
N LEU A 102 12.83 -3.91 10.76
CA LEU A 102 11.83 -2.85 10.73
C LEU A 102 10.48 -3.45 10.34
N SER A 103 9.42 -3.09 11.06
CA SER A 103 8.07 -3.55 10.75
C SER A 103 7.01 -2.49 11.01
N PHE A 104 5.91 -2.59 10.27
CA PHE A 104 4.73 -1.75 10.44
C PHE A 104 3.49 -2.44 9.90
N CYS A 105 2.35 -2.14 10.51
CA CYS A 105 1.05 -2.65 10.08
C CYS A 105 0.49 -1.77 8.97
N LEU A 106 0.01 -2.40 7.89
CA LEU A 106 -0.75 -1.67 6.88
C LEU A 106 -2.11 -1.26 7.46
N PRO A 107 -2.54 -0.01 7.28
CA PRO A 107 -3.83 0.45 7.79
C PRO A 107 -4.93 -0.33 7.09
N ASP A 108 -6.02 -0.59 7.81
CA ASP A 108 -7.18 -1.32 7.27
C ASP A 108 -6.87 -2.75 6.79
N SER A 109 -5.70 -3.30 7.12
CA SER A 109 -5.41 -4.71 6.87
C SER A 109 -4.76 -5.34 8.11
N ALA A 110 -4.86 -6.65 8.22
CA ALA A 110 -4.12 -7.41 9.23
C ALA A 110 -2.66 -7.69 8.80
N THR A 111 -2.19 -7.08 7.70
CA THR A 111 -0.87 -7.36 7.13
C THR A 111 0.21 -6.57 7.86
N ASN A 112 1.18 -7.29 8.43
CA ASN A 112 2.40 -6.71 8.96
C ASN A 112 3.53 -6.82 7.92
N ILE A 113 4.05 -5.68 7.48
CA ILE A 113 5.17 -5.61 6.54
C ILE A 113 6.46 -5.62 7.34
N ILE A 114 7.40 -6.48 6.94
CA ILE A 114 8.70 -6.62 7.60
C ILE A 114 9.79 -6.38 6.58
N ILE A 115 10.66 -5.40 6.86
CA ILE A 115 11.79 -5.01 6.03
C ILE A 115 13.08 -5.26 6.81
N LEU A 116 13.99 -5.99 6.18
CA LEU A 116 15.33 -6.24 6.69
C LEU A 116 16.33 -5.37 5.93
N ARG A 117 17.20 -4.66 6.67
CA ARG A 117 18.25 -3.80 6.09
C ARG A 117 19.13 -4.53 5.07
N GLN A 118 19.44 -5.81 5.31
CA GLN A 118 20.29 -6.62 4.44
C GLN A 118 19.61 -7.02 3.13
N SER A 119 18.30 -7.26 3.16
CA SER A 119 17.54 -7.72 1.99
C SER A 119 17.03 -6.56 1.13
N ASN A 120 16.72 -5.42 1.75
CA ASN A 120 16.13 -4.26 1.08
C ASN A 120 16.75 -2.95 1.59
N PRO A 121 18.06 -2.71 1.36
CA PRO A 121 18.77 -1.57 1.95
C PRO A 121 18.20 -0.21 1.53
N GLU A 122 17.82 -0.06 0.26
CA GLU A 122 17.27 1.19 -0.29
C GLU A 122 15.90 1.51 0.34
N THR A 123 14.95 0.58 0.26
CA THR A 123 13.62 0.72 0.89
C THR A 123 13.74 0.93 2.39
N TYR A 124 14.66 0.24 3.07
CA TYR A 124 14.89 0.41 4.50
C TYR A 124 15.34 1.84 4.82
N GLN A 125 16.30 2.38 4.05
CA GLN A 125 16.76 3.75 4.22
C GLN A 125 15.65 4.77 3.95
N GLU A 126 14.88 4.59 2.88
CA GLU A 126 13.75 5.47 2.55
C GLU A 126 12.72 5.55 3.68
N ILE A 127 12.36 4.41 4.29
CA ILE A 127 11.45 4.39 5.44
C ILE A 127 12.10 5.07 6.67
N GLN A 128 13.39 4.86 6.93
CA GLN A 128 14.07 5.55 8.03
C GLN A 128 14.08 7.07 7.85
N GLU A 129 14.35 7.54 6.63
CA GLU A 129 14.32 8.97 6.29
C GLU A 129 12.90 9.54 6.45
N TYR A 130 11.88 8.82 5.98
CA TYR A 130 10.49 9.19 6.18
C TYR A 130 10.11 9.32 7.65
N ILE A 131 10.48 8.33 8.48
CA ILE A 131 10.21 8.35 9.94
C ILE A 131 10.90 9.56 10.58
N LYS A 132 12.17 9.80 10.26
CA LYS A 132 12.91 10.94 10.79
C LYS A 132 12.30 12.27 10.38
N ASN A 133 11.92 12.43 9.12
CA ASN A 133 11.33 13.67 8.61
C ASN A 133 9.93 13.92 9.17
N THR A 134 9.16 12.87 9.45
CA THR A 134 7.78 12.98 9.93
C THR A 134 7.68 13.10 11.45
N THR A 135 8.52 12.37 12.19
CA THR A 135 8.41 12.25 13.66
C THR A 135 9.56 12.93 14.41
N GLY A 136 10.65 13.28 13.73
CA GLY A 136 11.89 13.74 14.35
C GLY A 136 12.73 12.63 15.02
N GLN A 137 12.24 11.40 15.05
CA GLN A 137 12.90 10.27 15.71
C GLN A 137 13.78 9.48 14.74
N SER A 138 14.88 8.92 15.25
CA SER A 138 15.72 7.97 14.49
C SER A 138 15.58 6.58 15.08
N LEU A 139 15.44 5.58 14.21
CA LEU A 139 15.49 4.18 14.61
C LEU A 139 16.94 3.67 14.55
N PRO A 140 17.29 2.63 15.34
CA PRO A 140 18.62 2.01 15.31
C PRO A 140 19.06 1.51 13.91
#